data_AF-A0A843RY33-F1
#
_entry.id   AF-A0A843RY33-F1
#
_cell.length_a   1.000
_cell.length_b   1.000
_cell.length_c   1.000
_cell.angle_alpha   90.00
_cell.angle_beta   90.00
_cell.angle_gamma   90.00
#
_symmetry.space_group_name_H-M   'P 1'
#
loop_
_entity.id
_entity.type
_entity.pdbx_description
1 polymer ?
#
loop_
_entity_poly.entity_id
_entity_poly.type
_entity_poly.pdbx_seq_one_letter_code
_entity_poly.pdbx_strand_id
1 'polypeptide(L)'
;MGAVTAGSAALFSRRAAGDESSAPAMLGGTPVRREPFPTWPVADTRETEALARVVRSGHWFRGSGEEVNRFEAAYAKLTGARHCLATANGTSALTTALQAIGVGPGDEVIVPPYTFIATVNVVLLAHALPVFVDTDIETFQIDARKIEAAITKRTRAIVPVHLGRAAADLDTILASARARNIPVVEDPCQSHLGEWKGRKVGTYGRAGCFSFQASKNLNAGEGGAVLSDDGELIEACYAFHNNSRGRKSTGYDFSYRSAGANLRLTEFQAAVLMAQMTRLEAQARARDENAQVVNLPLNGRNFTQLTVQVAGVAESPGNAAGSHL
;
A
#
# COMPACT_ATOMS: atom_id res chain seq x y z
N MET A 1 1.77 -35.83 -43.57
CA MET A 1 1.40 -34.45 -43.95
C MET A 1 0.51 -33.94 -42.82
N GLY A 2 0.98 -33.15 -41.86
CA GLY A 2 1.39 -31.75 -41.92
C GLY A 2 0.71 -31.09 -40.72
N ALA A 3 1.41 -31.00 -39.59
CA ALA A 3 2.04 -29.79 -39.05
C ALA A 3 1.07 -28.92 -38.22
N VAL A 4 1.13 -29.13 -36.90
CA VAL A 4 0.63 -28.22 -35.87
C VAL A 4 1.63 -27.06 -35.76
N THR A 5 1.16 -25.83 -35.94
CA THR A 5 1.96 -24.60 -35.84
C THR A 5 2.24 -24.28 -34.37
N ALA A 6 3.50 -24.44 -33.98
CA ALA A 6 4.03 -24.02 -32.69
C ALA A 6 4.06 -22.49 -32.58
N GLY A 7 3.63 -22.00 -31.42
CA GLY A 7 3.53 -20.58 -31.09
C GLY A 7 4.89 -19.87 -31.05
N SER A 8 4.84 -18.58 -31.37
CA SER A 8 5.95 -17.63 -31.39
C SER A 8 6.58 -17.44 -30.02
N ALA A 9 7.51 -18.33 -29.66
CA ALA A 9 8.54 -18.07 -28.66
C ALA A 9 9.76 -17.46 -29.36
N ALA A 10 9.67 -16.18 -29.73
CA ALA A 10 10.83 -15.41 -30.16
C ALA A 10 10.53 -13.93 -29.95
N LEU A 11 11.21 -13.32 -28.97
CA LEU A 11 11.81 -11.98 -29.06
C LEU A 11 12.43 -11.59 -27.71
N PHE A 12 13.38 -12.39 -27.22
CA PHE A 12 14.50 -11.82 -26.46
C PHE A 12 15.77 -12.39 -27.07
N SER A 13 16.32 -11.60 -27.99
CA SER A 13 17.72 -11.71 -28.37
C SER A 13 18.54 -11.68 -27.08
N ARG A 14 19.41 -12.69 -26.88
CA ARG A 14 20.44 -12.71 -25.83
C ARG A 14 21.24 -11.41 -25.92
N ARG A 15 20.83 -10.36 -25.21
CA ARG A 15 21.61 -9.12 -25.10
C ARG A 15 22.63 -9.31 -23.99
N ALA A 16 23.86 -9.51 -24.44
CA ALA A 16 25.12 -9.46 -23.71
C ALA A 16 25.22 -10.40 -22.51
N ALA A 17 25.60 -11.65 -22.78
CA ALA A 17 26.60 -12.27 -21.92
C ALA A 17 27.82 -11.34 -21.99
N GLY A 18 28.04 -10.54 -20.95
CA GLY A 18 29.33 -9.87 -20.79
C GLY A 18 30.40 -10.95 -20.80
N ASP A 19 31.52 -10.66 -21.46
CA ASP A 19 32.69 -11.52 -21.42
C ASP A 19 32.98 -11.88 -19.96
N GLU A 20 32.81 -13.16 -19.58
CA GLU A 20 32.93 -13.64 -18.19
C GLU A 20 34.31 -13.30 -17.59
N SER A 21 35.30 -12.99 -18.44
CA SER A 21 36.65 -12.55 -18.08
C SER A 21 36.85 -11.04 -17.87
N SER A 22 35.86 -10.18 -18.12
CA SER A 22 36.04 -8.74 -17.90
C SER A 22 35.87 -8.36 -16.44
N ALA A 23 36.84 -7.63 -15.88
CA ALA A 23 36.78 -7.14 -14.50
C ALA A 23 35.49 -6.33 -14.26
N PRO A 24 34.97 -6.24 -13.02
CA PRO A 24 33.88 -5.32 -12.72
C PRO A 24 34.19 -3.91 -13.26
N ALA A 25 33.17 -3.20 -13.75
CA ALA A 25 33.36 -1.87 -14.34
C ALA A 25 34.07 -0.87 -13.40
N MET A 26 33.81 -0.99 -12.09
CA MET A 26 34.49 -0.20 -11.04
C MET A 26 36.00 -0.49 -10.96
N LEU A 27 36.45 -1.65 -11.44
CA LEU A 27 37.84 -2.10 -11.49
C LEU A 27 38.45 -2.01 -12.90
N GLY A 28 37.84 -1.24 -13.80
CA GLY A 28 38.38 -0.97 -15.14
C GLY A 28 37.92 -1.91 -16.25
N GLY A 29 36.99 -2.83 -15.99
CA GLY A 29 36.37 -3.61 -17.08
C GLY A 29 35.22 -2.87 -17.76
N THR A 30 34.62 -3.50 -18.79
CA THR A 30 33.60 -2.84 -19.62
C THR A 30 32.24 -2.82 -18.91
N PRO A 31 31.59 -1.66 -18.76
CA PRO A 31 30.25 -1.60 -18.18
C PRO A 31 29.24 -2.40 -19.00
N VAL A 32 28.57 -3.37 -18.34
CA VAL A 32 27.43 -4.11 -18.91
C VAL A 32 26.27 -3.17 -19.22
N ARG A 33 26.15 -2.08 -18.46
CA ARG A 33 25.12 -1.06 -18.62
C ARG A 33 25.76 0.31 -18.82
N ARG A 34 25.37 0.99 -19.90
CA ARG A 34 25.88 2.33 -20.26
C ARG A 34 24.92 3.47 -19.93
N GLU A 35 23.63 3.14 -19.76
CA GLU A 35 22.59 4.11 -19.39
C GLU A 35 22.37 4.15 -17.87
N PRO A 36 22.06 5.32 -17.27
CA PRO A 36 21.80 5.46 -15.84
C PRO A 36 20.45 4.83 -15.44
N PHE A 37 20.29 4.42 -14.17
CA PHE A 37 19.03 3.81 -13.69
C PHE A 37 17.87 4.82 -13.83
N PRO A 38 16.64 4.34 -14.08
CA PRO A 38 15.48 5.22 -14.06
C PRO A 38 15.42 6.00 -12.74
N THR A 39 15.15 7.29 -12.82
CA THR A 39 15.00 8.15 -11.65
C THR A 39 13.59 8.05 -11.08
N TRP A 40 13.46 8.34 -9.79
CA TRP A 40 12.19 8.35 -9.08
C TRP A 40 11.99 9.67 -8.32
N PRO A 41 10.78 10.27 -8.29
CA PRO A 41 9.55 9.84 -8.97
C PRO A 41 9.58 10.07 -10.48
N VAL A 42 8.74 9.34 -11.22
CA VAL A 42 8.57 9.53 -12.67
C VAL A 42 7.47 10.56 -12.92
N ALA A 43 7.83 11.74 -13.44
CA ALA A 43 6.90 12.82 -13.77
C ALA A 43 7.04 13.26 -15.24
N ASP A 44 5.97 13.80 -15.81
CA ASP A 44 5.95 14.44 -17.12
C ASP A 44 5.02 15.67 -17.11
N THR A 45 4.60 16.15 -18.29
CA THR A 45 3.78 17.36 -18.39
C THR A 45 2.44 17.23 -17.68
N ARG A 46 1.91 16.02 -17.50
CA ARG A 46 0.62 15.79 -16.83
C ARG A 46 0.61 16.34 -15.40
N GLU A 47 1.69 16.15 -14.64
CA GLU A 47 1.79 16.69 -13.28
C GLU A 47 1.83 18.22 -13.28
N THR A 48 2.62 18.81 -14.18
CA THR A 48 2.76 20.28 -14.26
C THR A 48 1.47 20.96 -14.72
N GLU A 49 0.76 20.38 -15.68
CA GLU A 49 -0.52 20.89 -16.17
C GLU A 49 -1.62 20.74 -15.12
N ALA A 50 -1.64 19.62 -14.40
CA ALA A 50 -2.59 19.39 -13.31
C ALA A 50 -2.38 20.41 -12.18
N LEU A 51 -1.14 20.67 -11.78
CA LEU A 51 -0.82 21.71 -10.80
C LEU A 51 -1.20 23.11 -11.29
N ALA A 52 -0.85 23.46 -12.54
CA ALA A 52 -1.19 24.76 -13.12
C ALA A 52 -2.70 25.00 -13.15
N ARG A 53 -3.51 23.96 -13.42
CA ARG A 53 -4.97 24.02 -13.36
C ARG A 53 -5.48 24.38 -11.97
N VAL A 54 -4.96 23.75 -10.91
CA VAL A 54 -5.33 24.05 -9.52
C VAL A 54 -4.89 25.46 -9.11
N VAL A 55 -3.68 25.87 -9.49
CA VAL A 55 -3.19 27.24 -9.21
C VAL A 55 -4.13 28.27 -9.84
N ARG A 56 -4.46 28.12 -11.12
CA ARG A 56 -5.32 29.05 -11.86
C ARG A 56 -6.76 29.08 -11.37
N SER A 57 -7.27 28.00 -10.77
CA SER A 57 -8.64 27.96 -10.27
C SER A 57 -8.82 28.76 -8.97
N GLY A 58 -7.76 28.96 -8.18
CA GLY A 58 -7.85 29.56 -6.84
C GLY A 58 -8.50 28.64 -5.78
N HIS A 59 -8.90 27.43 -6.15
CA HIS A 59 -9.55 26.46 -5.26
C HIS A 59 -8.53 25.44 -4.77
N TRP A 60 -7.81 25.78 -3.69
CA TRP A 60 -6.61 25.03 -3.26
C TRP A 60 -6.83 24.04 -2.13
N PHE A 61 -8.01 24.05 -1.50
CA PHE A 61 -8.36 23.14 -0.41
C PHE A 61 -9.65 22.38 -0.73
N ARG A 62 -9.76 21.17 -0.18
CA ARG A 62 -10.86 20.22 -0.49
C ARG A 62 -12.28 20.72 -0.28
N GLY A 63 -12.48 21.84 0.42
CA GLY A 63 -13.81 22.40 0.65
C GLY A 63 -14.24 23.40 -0.42
N SER A 64 -13.34 23.78 -1.32
CA SER A 64 -13.66 24.60 -2.49
C SER A 64 -13.19 24.01 -3.82
N GLY A 65 -12.29 23.01 -3.79
CA GLY A 65 -11.83 22.28 -4.98
C GLY A 65 -12.48 20.91 -5.16
N GLU A 66 -12.15 20.24 -6.27
CA GLU A 66 -12.73 18.97 -6.71
C GLU A 66 -11.70 17.88 -6.99
N GLU A 67 -10.40 18.19 -7.04
CA GLU A 67 -9.34 17.22 -7.33
C GLU A 67 -9.25 16.16 -6.21
N VAL A 68 -9.43 16.54 -4.93
CA VAL A 68 -9.48 15.56 -3.83
C VAL A 68 -10.66 14.60 -4.01
N ASN A 69 -11.84 15.10 -4.35
CA ASN A 69 -13.03 14.26 -4.55
C ASN A 69 -12.85 13.32 -5.75
N ARG A 70 -12.27 13.82 -6.85
CA ARG A 70 -11.93 13.02 -8.04
C ARG A 70 -10.93 11.92 -7.71
N PHE A 71 -9.89 12.25 -6.94
CA PHE A 71 -8.91 11.28 -6.48
C PHE A 71 -9.53 10.22 -5.57
N GLU A 72 -10.32 10.62 -4.57
CA GLU A 72 -11.03 9.70 -3.67
C GLU A 72 -11.90 8.71 -4.48
N ALA A 73 -12.69 9.21 -5.44
CA ALA A 73 -13.52 8.37 -6.29
C ALA A 73 -12.70 7.43 -7.20
N ALA A 74 -11.64 7.93 -7.83
CA ALA A 74 -10.78 7.15 -8.70
C ALA A 74 -10.04 6.05 -7.92
N TYR A 75 -9.53 6.37 -6.72
CA TYR A 75 -8.76 5.44 -5.91
C TYR A 75 -9.65 4.38 -5.26
N ALA A 76 -10.86 4.73 -4.83
CA ALA A 76 -11.88 3.76 -4.41
C ALA A 76 -12.21 2.77 -5.54
N LYS A 77 -12.45 3.29 -6.76
CA LYS A 77 -12.70 2.45 -7.95
C LYS A 77 -11.53 1.52 -8.28
N LEU A 78 -10.30 2.05 -8.23
CA LEU A 78 -9.09 1.28 -8.52
C LEU A 78 -8.88 0.12 -7.54
N THR A 79 -9.17 0.36 -6.25
CA THR A 79 -8.94 -0.61 -5.18
C THR A 79 -10.13 -1.55 -4.97
N GLY A 80 -11.33 -1.17 -5.42
CA GLY A 80 -12.58 -1.91 -5.21
C GLY A 80 -13.23 -1.62 -3.86
N ALA A 81 -12.74 -0.63 -3.09
CA ALA A 81 -13.39 -0.17 -1.87
C ALA A 81 -14.63 0.68 -2.19
N ARG A 82 -15.65 0.66 -1.33
CA ARG A 82 -16.83 1.54 -1.49
C ARG A 82 -16.52 3.00 -1.20
N HIS A 83 -15.61 3.26 -0.28
CA HIS A 83 -15.25 4.61 0.15
C HIS A 83 -13.74 4.80 0.24
N CYS A 84 -13.31 6.01 -0.08
CA CYS A 84 -11.94 6.47 0.11
C CYS A 84 -11.97 7.87 0.73
N LEU A 85 -11.09 8.10 1.69
CA LEU A 85 -10.89 9.39 2.33
C LEU A 85 -9.42 9.78 2.24
N ALA A 86 -9.10 10.81 1.48
CA ALA A 86 -7.75 11.30 1.34
C ALA A 86 -7.29 12.05 2.61
N THR A 87 -6.05 11.83 3.00
CA THR A 87 -5.40 12.43 4.18
C THR A 87 -4.03 12.99 3.82
N ALA A 88 -3.44 13.79 4.70
CA ALA A 88 -2.19 14.51 4.44
C ALA A 88 -0.99 13.59 4.18
N ASN A 89 -0.93 12.41 4.80
CA ASN A 89 0.10 11.38 4.62
C ASN A 89 -0.38 10.01 5.14
N GLY A 90 0.41 8.94 4.94
CA GLY A 90 0.06 7.59 5.42
C GLY A 90 -0.06 7.48 6.95
N THR A 91 0.79 8.19 7.69
CA THR A 91 0.67 8.29 9.16
C THR A 91 -0.67 8.92 9.55
N SER A 92 -1.10 9.95 8.83
CA SER A 92 -2.40 10.60 9.04
C SER A 92 -3.56 9.66 8.74
N ALA A 93 -3.45 8.80 7.73
CA ALA A 93 -4.45 7.77 7.45
C ALA A 93 -4.60 6.80 8.63
N LEU A 94 -3.48 6.27 9.13
CA LEU A 94 -3.46 5.37 10.28
C LEU A 94 -3.99 6.04 11.55
N THR A 95 -3.52 7.25 11.88
CA THR A 95 -4.03 8.03 13.01
C THR A 95 -5.54 8.23 12.90
N THR A 96 -6.03 8.62 11.71
CA THR A 96 -7.46 8.86 11.47
C THR A 96 -8.27 7.58 11.66
N ALA A 97 -7.83 6.46 11.09
CA ALA A 97 -8.53 5.18 11.20
C ALA A 97 -8.57 4.67 12.65
N LEU A 98 -7.44 4.68 13.36
CA LEU A 98 -7.37 4.22 14.75
C LEU A 98 -8.22 5.10 15.69
N GLN A 99 -8.21 6.41 15.51
CA GLN A 99 -9.06 7.32 16.28
C GLN A 99 -10.54 7.12 15.98
N ALA A 100 -10.91 6.91 14.70
CA ALA A 100 -12.30 6.69 14.31
C ALA A 100 -12.88 5.36 14.82
N ILE A 101 -12.05 4.32 14.99
CA ILE A 101 -12.48 3.08 15.68
C ILE A 101 -12.40 3.20 17.22
N GLY A 102 -11.95 4.34 17.74
CA GLY A 102 -11.91 4.65 19.17
C GLY A 102 -10.76 4.00 19.93
N VAL A 103 -9.57 3.87 19.32
CA VAL A 103 -8.34 3.53 20.05
C VAL A 103 -7.92 4.71 20.92
N GLY A 104 -7.63 4.44 22.19
CA GLY A 104 -7.21 5.47 23.15
C GLY A 104 -6.42 4.92 24.36
N PRO A 105 -6.31 5.73 25.42
CA PRO A 105 -5.60 5.35 26.63
C PRO A 105 -6.07 4.02 27.23
N GLY A 106 -5.12 3.11 27.48
CA GLY A 106 -5.40 1.80 28.08
C GLY A 106 -5.75 0.69 27.08
N ASP A 107 -5.89 1.02 25.80
CA ASP A 107 -6.06 0.02 24.74
C ASP A 107 -4.74 -0.61 24.33
N GLU A 108 -4.81 -1.84 23.85
CA GLU A 108 -3.71 -2.56 23.19
C GLU A 108 -3.96 -2.64 21.68
N VAL A 109 -2.94 -2.38 20.88
CA VAL A 109 -3.00 -2.54 19.42
C VAL A 109 -1.92 -3.52 18.98
N ILE A 110 -2.33 -4.62 18.35
CA ILE A 110 -1.40 -5.64 17.86
C ILE A 110 -0.73 -5.13 16.57
N VAL A 111 0.59 -5.14 16.53
CA VAL A 111 1.42 -4.67 15.41
C VAL A 111 2.61 -5.61 15.17
N PRO A 112 3.15 -5.71 13.94
CA PRO A 112 4.43 -6.38 13.73
C PRO A 112 5.62 -5.54 14.21
N PRO A 113 6.72 -6.15 14.69
CA PRO A 113 7.96 -5.43 14.98
C PRO A 113 8.72 -5.02 13.70
N TYR A 114 8.59 -5.82 12.63
CA TYR A 114 9.16 -5.50 11.33
C TYR A 114 8.19 -4.64 10.51
N THR A 115 8.26 -3.32 10.71
CA THR A 115 7.44 -2.32 10.02
C THR A 115 8.16 -0.98 9.94
N PHE A 116 7.59 -0.02 9.21
CA PHE A 116 7.96 1.38 9.35
C PHE A 116 7.42 1.97 10.66
N ILE A 117 8.22 2.80 11.34
CA ILE A 117 7.94 3.31 12.69
C ILE A 117 6.60 4.04 12.83
N ALA A 118 6.05 4.59 11.73
CA ALA A 118 4.73 5.23 11.76
C ALA A 118 3.63 4.31 12.31
N THR A 119 3.65 3.01 11.97
CA THR A 119 2.65 2.03 12.47
C THR A 119 2.64 1.95 14.00
N VAL A 120 3.80 2.10 14.65
CA VAL A 120 3.94 2.09 16.11
C VAL A 120 3.63 3.48 16.69
N ASN A 121 4.14 4.54 16.07
CA ASN A 121 3.99 5.92 16.55
C ASN A 121 2.52 6.32 16.67
N VAL A 122 1.66 5.93 15.72
CA VAL A 122 0.23 6.28 15.78
C VAL A 122 -0.49 5.63 16.96
N VAL A 123 -0.05 4.44 17.41
CA VAL A 123 -0.56 3.78 18.60
C VAL A 123 -0.12 4.54 19.85
N LEU A 124 1.16 4.90 19.92
CA LEU A 124 1.72 5.68 21.04
C LEU A 124 1.12 7.08 21.14
N LEU A 125 0.89 7.76 20.01
CA LEU A 125 0.25 9.07 19.95
C LEU A 125 -1.24 9.03 20.33
N ALA A 126 -1.89 7.86 20.23
CA ALA A 126 -3.22 7.62 20.79
C ALA A 126 -3.17 7.28 22.30
N HIS A 127 -1.98 7.26 22.90
CA HIS A 127 -1.72 6.79 24.26
C HIS A 127 -2.12 5.33 24.52
N ALA A 128 -2.17 4.53 23.44
CA ALA A 128 -2.38 3.08 23.50
C ALA A 128 -1.04 2.33 23.56
N LEU A 129 -1.11 1.03 23.90
CA LEU A 129 0.06 0.16 24.00
C LEU A 129 0.23 -0.67 22.71
N PRO A 130 1.33 -0.52 21.96
CA PRO A 130 1.66 -1.46 20.90
C PRO A 130 2.03 -2.83 21.50
N VAL A 131 1.31 -3.87 21.07
CA VAL A 131 1.61 -5.27 21.41
C VAL A 131 2.25 -5.93 20.20
N PHE A 132 3.53 -6.27 20.32
CA PHE A 132 4.25 -6.87 19.21
C PHE A 132 3.89 -8.34 19.04
N VAL A 133 3.54 -8.71 17.81
CA VAL A 133 3.49 -10.11 17.37
C VAL A 133 4.61 -10.31 16.35
N ASP A 134 5.41 -11.33 16.60
CA ASP A 134 6.63 -11.64 15.87
C ASP A 134 6.43 -11.81 14.36
N THR A 135 7.51 -11.70 13.61
CA THR A 135 7.53 -11.77 12.15
C THR A 135 7.71 -13.21 11.68
N ASP A 136 6.97 -13.63 10.67
CA ASP A 136 7.19 -14.90 9.99
C ASP A 136 8.42 -14.79 9.08
N ILE A 137 9.38 -15.69 9.26
CA ILE A 137 10.70 -15.62 8.60
C ILE A 137 10.64 -15.86 7.09
N GLU A 138 9.63 -16.59 6.62
CA GLU A 138 9.49 -16.94 5.20
C GLU A 138 8.83 -15.79 4.43
N THR A 139 7.88 -15.10 5.06
CA THR A 139 7.07 -14.05 4.40
C THR A 139 7.50 -12.63 4.76
N PHE A 140 8.27 -12.47 5.84
CA PHE A 140 8.58 -11.19 6.48
C PHE A 140 7.33 -10.37 6.89
N GLN A 141 6.16 -11.00 6.97
CA GLN A 141 4.93 -10.39 7.47
C GLN A 141 4.71 -10.74 8.95
N ILE A 142 3.70 -10.14 9.58
CA ILE A 142 3.25 -10.56 10.91
C ILE A 142 2.92 -12.07 10.90
N ASP A 143 3.45 -12.83 11.87
CA ASP A 143 3.13 -14.25 12.01
C ASP A 143 1.71 -14.39 12.55
N ALA A 144 0.76 -14.59 11.64
CA ALA A 144 -0.67 -14.65 11.96
C ALA A 144 -1.00 -15.75 12.98
N ARG A 145 -0.21 -16.84 13.04
CA ARG A 145 -0.41 -17.96 13.98
C ARG A 145 -0.16 -17.54 15.43
N LYS A 146 0.63 -16.50 15.65
CA LYS A 146 1.00 -15.98 16.98
C LYS A 146 0.04 -14.90 17.49
N ILE A 147 -0.88 -14.39 16.66
CA ILE A 147 -1.80 -13.31 17.02
C ILE A 147 -2.73 -13.72 18.16
N GLU A 148 -3.30 -14.92 18.08
CA GLU A 148 -4.29 -15.40 19.04
C GLU A 148 -3.79 -15.33 20.50
N ALA A 149 -2.53 -15.68 20.72
CA ALA A 149 -1.90 -15.66 22.04
C ALA A 149 -1.60 -14.24 22.56
N ALA A 150 -1.51 -13.25 21.68
CA ALA A 150 -1.27 -11.86 22.04
C ALA A 150 -2.56 -11.09 22.36
N ILE A 151 -3.74 -11.65 22.05
CA ILE A 151 -5.01 -10.99 22.31
C ILE A 151 -5.33 -11.03 23.80
N THR A 152 -5.67 -9.86 24.35
CA THR A 152 -6.18 -9.68 25.71
C THR A 152 -7.53 -8.98 25.69
N LYS A 153 -8.14 -8.79 26.87
CA LYS A 153 -9.35 -7.98 27.04
C LYS A 153 -9.17 -6.49 26.67
N ARG A 154 -7.92 -6.01 26.53
CA ARG A 154 -7.59 -4.63 26.13
C ARG A 154 -7.31 -4.50 24.64
N THR A 155 -7.23 -5.59 23.89
CA THR A 155 -6.93 -5.54 22.46
C THR A 155 -8.06 -4.84 21.70
N ARG A 156 -7.77 -3.66 21.17
CA ARG A 156 -8.73 -2.80 20.48
C ARG A 156 -8.62 -2.88 18.96
N ALA A 157 -7.45 -3.23 18.44
CA ALA A 157 -7.24 -3.37 17.00
C ALA A 157 -6.05 -4.29 16.69
N ILE A 158 -6.04 -4.83 15.47
CA ILE A 158 -4.88 -5.50 14.86
C ILE A 158 -4.49 -4.71 13.61
N VAL A 159 -3.23 -4.35 13.48
CA VAL A 159 -2.69 -3.59 12.34
C VAL A 159 -1.66 -4.45 11.61
N PRO A 160 -2.08 -5.33 10.68
CA PRO A 160 -1.14 -6.03 9.82
C PRO A 160 -0.55 -5.05 8.81
N VAL A 161 0.75 -5.17 8.56
CA VAL A 161 1.47 -4.36 7.57
C VAL A 161 1.75 -5.25 6.38
N HIS A 162 1.38 -4.79 5.19
CA HIS A 162 1.69 -5.48 3.93
C HIS A 162 3.01 -4.93 3.41
N LEU A 163 4.08 -5.59 3.80
CA LEU A 163 5.45 -5.13 3.58
C LEU A 163 5.96 -5.58 2.21
N GLY A 164 6.68 -4.71 1.50
CA GLY A 164 7.44 -5.10 0.31
C GLY A 164 6.60 -5.66 -0.85
N ARG A 165 5.35 -5.19 -1.02
CA ARG A 165 4.37 -5.69 -2.01
C ARG A 165 3.79 -7.08 -1.73
N ALA A 166 4.15 -7.72 -0.61
CA ALA A 166 3.53 -8.95 -0.15
C ALA A 166 2.34 -8.66 0.76
N ALA A 167 1.33 -9.53 0.72
CA ALA A 167 0.20 -9.51 1.63
C ALA A 167 0.52 -10.36 2.88
N ALA A 168 -0.02 -9.96 4.03
CA ALA A 168 0.01 -10.80 5.22
C ALA A 168 -1.04 -11.93 5.07
N ASP A 169 -0.97 -12.97 5.89
CA ASP A 169 -1.97 -14.04 5.90
C ASP A 169 -3.31 -13.53 6.45
N LEU A 170 -4.07 -12.89 5.57
CA LEU A 170 -5.33 -12.24 5.90
C LEU A 170 -6.41 -13.23 6.31
N ASP A 171 -6.38 -14.47 5.84
CA ASP A 171 -7.36 -15.48 6.23
C ASP A 171 -7.24 -15.78 7.73
N THR A 172 -6.03 -16.06 8.20
CA THR A 172 -5.74 -16.37 9.61
C THR A 172 -5.96 -15.12 10.48
N ILE A 173 -5.46 -13.95 10.06
CA ILE A 173 -5.63 -12.70 10.80
C ILE A 173 -7.12 -12.39 11.02
N LEU A 174 -7.90 -12.40 9.94
CA LEU A 174 -9.33 -12.05 10.01
C LEU A 174 -10.13 -13.10 10.78
N ALA A 175 -9.73 -14.38 10.75
CA ALA A 175 -10.36 -15.42 11.55
C ALA A 175 -10.18 -15.17 13.06
N SER A 176 -8.94 -14.91 13.51
CA SER A 176 -8.64 -14.56 14.91
C SER A 176 -9.36 -13.30 15.36
N ALA A 177 -9.42 -12.28 14.49
CA ALA A 177 -10.06 -11.00 14.76
C ALA A 177 -11.59 -11.13 14.92
N ARG A 178 -12.26 -11.84 13.99
CA ARG A 178 -13.72 -12.04 14.00
C ARG A 178 -14.20 -12.78 15.24
N ALA A 179 -13.46 -13.78 15.71
CA ALA A 179 -13.83 -14.56 16.90
C ALA A 179 -14.01 -13.69 18.17
N ARG A 180 -13.43 -12.48 18.19
CA ARG A 180 -13.45 -11.55 19.33
C ARG A 180 -13.97 -10.16 19.00
N ASN A 181 -14.54 -9.97 17.81
CA ASN A 181 -15.01 -8.66 17.32
C ASN A 181 -13.92 -7.56 17.35
N ILE A 182 -12.67 -7.93 17.10
CA ILE A 182 -11.55 -6.99 17.04
C ILE A 182 -11.44 -6.45 15.61
N PRO A 183 -11.47 -5.13 15.38
CA PRO A 183 -11.28 -4.57 14.05
C PRO A 183 -9.84 -4.78 13.55
N VAL A 184 -9.71 -5.10 12.27
CA VAL A 184 -8.43 -5.11 11.55
C VAL A 184 -8.29 -3.81 10.77
N VAL A 185 -7.18 -3.10 10.95
CA VAL A 185 -6.82 -1.92 10.16
C VAL A 185 -5.58 -2.27 9.35
N GLU A 186 -5.74 -2.56 8.07
CA GLU A 186 -4.62 -2.92 7.20
C GLU A 186 -3.71 -1.71 6.95
N ASP A 187 -2.39 -1.92 6.95
CA ASP A 187 -1.37 -0.96 6.49
C ASP A 187 -0.73 -1.44 5.17
N PRO A 188 -1.37 -1.19 4.02
CA PRO A 188 -0.85 -1.43 2.67
C PRO A 188 0.05 -0.32 2.13
N CYS A 189 0.69 0.51 2.97
CA CYS A 189 1.51 1.64 2.50
C CYS A 189 2.67 1.25 1.58
N GLN A 190 3.02 -0.04 1.44
CA GLN A 190 4.05 -0.55 0.52
C GLN A 190 3.50 -1.53 -0.53
N SER A 191 2.19 -1.74 -0.57
CA SER A 191 1.55 -2.78 -1.37
C SER A 191 0.39 -2.24 -2.21
N HIS A 192 0.59 -1.08 -2.84
CA HIS A 192 -0.34 -0.53 -3.83
C HIS A 192 -0.61 -1.57 -4.92
N LEU A 193 -1.90 -1.82 -5.18
CA LEU A 193 -2.39 -2.87 -6.11
C LEU A 193 -2.04 -4.32 -5.74
N GLY A 194 -1.42 -4.57 -4.58
CA GLY A 194 -1.19 -5.94 -4.10
C GLY A 194 -2.52 -6.63 -3.81
N GLU A 195 -2.58 -7.95 -4.03
CA GLU A 195 -3.80 -8.74 -3.89
C GLU A 195 -3.59 -9.96 -2.99
N TRP A 196 -4.66 -10.41 -2.35
CA TRP A 196 -4.72 -11.66 -1.60
C TRP A 196 -5.91 -12.51 -2.07
N LYS A 197 -5.69 -13.56 -2.87
CA LYS A 197 -6.82 -14.32 -3.47
C LYS A 197 -7.74 -13.45 -4.34
N GLY A 198 -7.16 -12.57 -5.15
CA GLY A 198 -7.86 -11.81 -6.20
C GLY A 198 -8.63 -10.57 -5.74
N ARG A 199 -8.50 -10.16 -4.47
CA ARG A 199 -8.99 -8.86 -3.98
C ARG A 199 -7.81 -8.03 -3.45
N LYS A 200 -7.88 -6.71 -3.61
CA LYS A 200 -6.78 -5.80 -3.27
C LYS A 200 -6.65 -5.63 -1.76
N VAL A 201 -5.41 -5.69 -1.26
CA VAL A 201 -5.11 -5.44 0.15
C VAL A 201 -5.51 -4.01 0.54
N GLY A 202 -5.83 -3.81 1.82
CA GLY A 202 -6.46 -2.59 2.31
C GLY A 202 -7.97 -2.54 2.16
N THR A 203 -8.60 -3.64 1.72
CA THR A 203 -10.06 -3.75 1.59
C THR A 203 -10.66 -4.91 2.38
N TYR A 204 -9.87 -5.72 3.09
CA TYR A 204 -10.35 -6.89 3.83
C TYR A 204 -10.78 -6.54 5.25
N GLY A 205 -10.01 -5.68 5.91
CA GLY A 205 -10.25 -5.23 7.27
C GLY A 205 -11.38 -4.21 7.35
N ARG A 206 -11.51 -3.64 8.54
CA ARG A 206 -12.44 -2.54 8.79
C ARG A 206 -11.99 -1.25 8.11
N ALA A 207 -10.67 -1.05 7.96
CA ALA A 207 -10.09 0.03 7.19
C ALA A 207 -8.75 -0.38 6.58
N GLY A 208 -8.36 0.25 5.46
CA GLY A 208 -7.02 0.15 4.88
C GLY A 208 -6.36 1.52 4.75
N CYS A 209 -5.11 1.66 5.19
CA CYS A 209 -4.39 2.93 5.25
C CYS A 209 -3.23 2.97 4.24
N PHE A 210 -3.27 3.93 3.32
CA PHE A 210 -2.27 4.07 2.27
C PHE A 210 -1.43 5.33 2.44
N SER A 211 -0.20 5.26 1.92
CA SER A 211 0.73 6.37 1.81
C SER A 211 1.02 6.66 0.34
N PHE A 212 1.12 7.94 0.02
CA PHE A 212 1.54 8.49 -1.25
C PHE A 212 2.77 9.40 -1.11
N GLN A 213 3.63 9.08 -0.13
CA GLN A 213 4.92 9.74 0.06
C GLN A 213 5.80 9.54 -1.18
N ALA A 214 6.75 10.44 -1.43
CA ALA A 214 7.60 10.45 -2.63
C ALA A 214 8.21 9.09 -3.03
N SER A 215 8.54 8.21 -2.09
CA SER A 215 9.14 6.90 -2.35
C SER A 215 8.12 5.80 -2.68
N LYS A 216 6.81 6.07 -2.58
CA LYS A 216 5.74 5.09 -2.78
C LYS A 216 5.39 4.92 -4.25
N ASN A 217 4.91 3.73 -4.64
CA ASN A 217 4.59 3.40 -6.04
C ASN A 217 3.61 4.39 -6.69
N LEU A 218 2.58 4.81 -5.94
CA LEU A 218 1.77 5.98 -6.26
C LEU A 218 2.18 7.10 -5.28
N ASN A 219 2.57 8.27 -5.77
CA ASN A 219 3.11 9.34 -4.93
C ASN A 219 2.67 10.74 -5.38
N ALA A 220 2.74 11.71 -4.46
CA ALA A 220 2.58 13.14 -4.75
C ALA A 220 3.47 14.00 -3.84
N GLY A 221 4.66 13.51 -3.53
CA GLY A 221 5.53 14.06 -2.48
C GLY A 221 5.07 13.64 -1.09
N GLU A 222 3.85 14.00 -0.71
CA GLU A 222 3.14 13.56 0.49
C GLU A 222 1.68 13.26 0.15
N GLY A 223 1.06 12.38 0.92
CA GLY A 223 -0.36 12.05 0.80
C GLY A 223 -0.70 10.72 1.45
N GLY A 224 -1.96 10.50 1.77
CA GLY A 224 -2.46 9.22 2.25
C GLY A 224 -3.93 9.03 1.98
N ALA A 225 -4.45 7.84 2.25
CA ALA A 225 -5.87 7.54 2.12
C ALA A 225 -6.31 6.49 3.14
N VAL A 226 -7.54 6.62 3.62
CA VAL A 226 -8.26 5.57 4.34
C VAL A 226 -9.31 4.99 3.41
N LEU A 227 -9.27 3.68 3.20
CA LEU A 227 -10.31 2.92 2.52
C LEU A 227 -11.21 2.22 3.54
N SER A 228 -12.50 2.10 3.23
CA SER A 228 -13.41 1.25 3.99
C SER A 228 -14.69 0.98 3.20
N ASP A 229 -15.37 -0.11 3.55
CA ASP A 229 -16.74 -0.39 3.10
C ASP A 229 -17.79 0.09 4.12
N ASP A 230 -17.36 0.52 5.32
CA ASP A 230 -18.18 1.05 6.41
C ASP A 230 -18.33 2.58 6.24
N GLY A 231 -19.51 3.00 5.77
CA GLY A 231 -19.83 4.41 5.57
C GLY A 231 -19.86 5.23 6.86
N GLU A 232 -20.24 4.64 8.00
CA GLU A 232 -20.24 5.35 9.28
C GLU A 232 -18.81 5.58 9.77
N LEU A 233 -17.94 4.59 9.60
CA LEU A 233 -16.52 4.74 9.90
C LEU A 233 -15.89 5.84 9.04
N ILE A 234 -16.21 5.89 7.75
CA ILE A 234 -15.66 6.91 6.85
C ILE A 234 -16.13 8.32 7.23
N GLU A 235 -17.38 8.48 7.66
CA GLU A 235 -17.86 9.75 8.20
C GLU A 235 -17.14 10.14 9.49
N ALA A 236 -16.87 9.18 10.39
CA ALA A 236 -16.08 9.41 11.59
C ALA A 236 -14.63 9.81 11.26
N CYS A 237 -14.00 9.11 10.30
CA CYS A 237 -12.68 9.46 9.77
C CYS A 237 -12.66 10.87 9.16
N TYR A 238 -13.66 11.22 8.35
CA TYR A 238 -13.77 12.55 7.74
C TYR A 238 -13.88 13.63 8.80
N ALA A 239 -14.75 13.43 9.79
CA ALA A 239 -14.91 14.36 10.89
C ALA A 239 -13.57 14.55 11.61
N PHE A 240 -12.95 13.45 12.09
CA PHE A 240 -11.67 13.51 12.81
C PHE A 240 -10.60 14.29 12.03
N HIS A 241 -10.38 13.98 10.75
CA HIS A 241 -9.33 14.62 9.96
C HIS A 241 -9.61 16.09 9.62
N ASN A 242 -10.84 16.56 9.90
CA ASN A 242 -11.33 17.88 9.54
C ASN A 242 -11.58 18.75 10.79
N ASN A 243 -10.82 18.52 11.87
CA ASN A 243 -11.05 19.12 13.18
C ASN A 243 -12.47 18.82 13.69
N SER A 244 -12.89 17.56 13.62
CA SER A 244 -14.21 17.08 14.06
C SER A 244 -15.41 17.69 13.35
N ARG A 245 -15.22 18.25 12.14
CA ARG A 245 -16.30 18.79 11.31
C ARG A 245 -16.72 17.75 10.26
N GLY A 246 -17.84 17.07 10.51
CA GLY A 246 -18.41 16.07 9.60
C GLY A 246 -18.97 16.69 8.32
N ARG A 247 -19.20 15.87 7.27
CA ARG A 247 -19.78 16.33 5.99
C ARG A 247 -21.19 16.87 6.14
N LYS A 248 -21.95 16.36 7.11
CA LYS A 248 -23.35 16.71 7.40
C LYS A 248 -23.51 17.92 8.33
N SER A 249 -22.42 18.51 8.83
CA SER A 249 -22.49 19.76 9.60
C SER A 249 -22.80 20.90 8.63
N THR A 250 -23.99 21.49 8.77
CA THR A 250 -24.43 22.60 7.93
C THR A 250 -24.22 23.94 8.66
N GLY A 251 -23.64 24.92 7.97
CA GLY A 251 -23.54 26.30 8.46
C GLY A 251 -22.42 26.59 9.49
N TYR A 252 -22.61 27.65 10.29
CA TYR A 252 -21.74 28.06 11.40
C TYR A 252 -21.91 27.19 12.66
N ASP A 253 -22.53 26.01 12.55
CA ASP A 253 -22.66 25.06 13.66
C ASP A 253 -21.34 24.31 13.85
N PHE A 254 -20.42 24.94 14.58
CA PHE A 254 -19.17 24.35 15.05
C PHE A 254 -19.42 23.34 16.19
N SER A 255 -20.31 22.36 15.98
CA SER A 255 -20.52 21.28 16.93
C SER A 255 -19.36 20.27 16.85
N TYR A 256 -18.27 20.57 17.55
CA TYR A 256 -17.13 19.66 17.75
C TYR A 256 -17.57 18.49 18.63
N ARG A 257 -17.90 17.35 18.02
CA ARG A 257 -18.41 16.16 18.73
C ARG A 257 -17.32 15.35 19.44
N SER A 258 -16.05 15.56 19.08
CA SER A 258 -14.89 14.84 19.61
C SER A 258 -13.60 15.64 19.38
N ALA A 259 -12.47 15.18 19.90
CA ALA A 259 -11.17 15.63 19.45
C ALA A 259 -10.98 15.31 17.95
N GLY A 260 -10.29 16.19 17.24
CA GLY A 260 -9.99 16.05 15.82
C GLY A 260 -8.70 16.78 15.48
N ALA A 261 -8.19 16.53 14.29
CA ALA A 261 -6.95 17.11 13.78
C ALA A 261 -7.19 17.68 12.37
N ASN A 262 -6.26 18.52 11.90
CA ASN A 262 -6.27 18.95 10.51
C ASN A 262 -5.30 18.06 9.70
N LEU A 263 -5.85 17.02 9.09
CA LEU A 263 -5.06 16.04 8.34
C LEU A 263 -5.57 15.88 6.90
N ARG A 264 -6.11 16.96 6.32
CA ARG A 264 -6.68 16.95 4.98
C ARG A 264 -5.60 16.91 3.90
N LEU A 265 -5.82 16.13 2.85
CA LEU A 265 -5.06 16.25 1.59
C LEU A 265 -5.39 17.59 0.91
N THR A 266 -4.41 18.19 0.24
CA THR A 266 -4.60 19.40 -0.58
C THR A 266 -5.03 19.09 -2.00
N GLU A 267 -5.62 20.07 -2.68
CA GLU A 267 -6.00 19.96 -4.10
C GLU A 267 -4.77 19.78 -5.00
N PHE A 268 -3.63 20.36 -4.62
CA PHE A 268 -2.36 20.20 -5.35
C PHE A 268 -1.88 18.75 -5.33
N GLN A 269 -1.85 18.12 -4.15
CA GLN A 269 -1.43 16.72 -4.02
C GLN A 269 -2.40 15.82 -4.79
N ALA A 270 -3.71 16.04 -4.67
CA ALA A 270 -4.70 15.26 -5.38
C ALA A 270 -4.56 15.35 -6.91
N ALA A 271 -4.28 16.54 -7.45
CA ALA A 271 -4.05 16.75 -8.87
C ALA A 271 -2.81 15.96 -9.37
N VAL A 272 -1.73 15.93 -8.59
CA VAL A 272 -0.54 15.12 -8.89
C VAL A 272 -0.86 13.63 -8.81
N LEU A 273 -1.63 13.18 -7.81
CA LEU A 273 -2.05 11.77 -7.69
C LEU A 273 -2.87 11.34 -8.89
N MET A 274 -3.80 12.16 -9.37
CA MET A 274 -4.59 11.88 -10.57
C MET A 274 -3.70 11.69 -11.80
N ALA A 275 -2.66 12.51 -11.97
CA ALA A 275 -1.67 12.35 -13.04
C ALA A 275 -0.86 11.05 -12.87
N GLN A 276 -0.41 10.74 -11.66
CA GLN A 276 0.37 9.53 -11.35
C GLN A 276 -0.45 8.24 -11.47
N MET A 277 -1.76 8.27 -11.21
CA MET A 277 -2.63 7.10 -11.38
C MET A 277 -2.69 6.61 -12.83
N THR A 278 -2.50 7.50 -13.82
CA THR A 278 -2.51 7.14 -15.25
C THR A 278 -1.38 6.20 -15.67
N ARG A 279 -0.34 6.05 -14.84
CA ARG A 279 0.82 5.18 -15.10
C ARG A 279 0.98 4.06 -14.08
N LEU A 280 0.19 4.05 -13.00
CA LEU A 280 0.37 3.16 -11.85
C LEU A 280 0.31 1.68 -12.24
N GLU A 281 -0.72 1.26 -12.97
CA GLU A 281 -0.88 -0.16 -13.34
C GLU A 281 0.22 -0.66 -14.28
N ALA A 282 0.61 0.17 -15.27
CA ALA A 282 1.70 -0.17 -16.17
C ALA A 282 3.04 -0.29 -15.42
N GLN A 283 3.29 0.63 -14.48
CA GLN A 283 4.49 0.56 -13.64
C GLN A 283 4.44 -0.60 -12.63
N ALA A 284 3.26 -1.03 -12.17
CA ALA A 284 3.11 -2.21 -11.32
C ALA A 284 3.46 -3.47 -12.10
N ARG A 285 2.89 -3.65 -13.31
CA ARG A 285 3.21 -4.77 -14.21
C ARG A 285 4.70 -4.86 -14.51
N ALA A 286 5.33 -3.75 -14.86
CA ALA A 286 6.77 -3.73 -15.12
C ALA A 286 7.61 -4.14 -13.89
N ARG A 287 7.17 -3.80 -12.67
CA ARG A 287 7.84 -4.26 -11.44
C ARG A 287 7.67 -5.75 -11.22
N ASP A 288 6.50 -6.31 -11.54
CA ASP A 288 6.23 -7.75 -11.41
C ASP A 288 7.03 -8.56 -12.42
N GLU A 289 7.05 -8.13 -13.68
CA GLU A 289 7.88 -8.73 -14.74
C GLU A 289 9.37 -8.73 -14.34
N ASN A 290 9.88 -7.60 -13.84
CA ASN A 290 11.27 -7.51 -13.38
C ASN A 290 11.56 -8.39 -12.16
N ALA A 291 10.63 -8.48 -11.21
CA ALA A 291 10.79 -9.35 -10.03
C ALA A 291 10.89 -10.82 -10.45
N GLN A 292 10.12 -11.27 -11.44
CA GLN A 292 10.21 -12.62 -11.98
C GLN A 292 11.57 -12.92 -12.62
N VAL A 293 12.20 -11.94 -13.27
CA VAL A 293 13.54 -12.10 -13.86
C VAL A 293 14.62 -12.20 -12.79
N VAL A 294 14.57 -11.35 -11.76
CA VAL A 294 15.54 -11.39 -10.65
C VAL A 294 15.39 -12.66 -9.81
N ASN A 295 14.19 -13.25 -9.77
CA ASN A 295 13.91 -14.52 -9.12
C ASN A 295 14.47 -15.75 -9.86
N LEU A 296 15.06 -15.59 -11.05
CA LEU A 296 15.83 -16.66 -11.67
C LEU A 296 17.05 -16.97 -10.78
N PRO A 297 17.38 -18.24 -10.51
CA PRO A 297 18.46 -18.60 -9.59
C PRO A 297 19.78 -17.99 -10.07
N LEU A 298 20.26 -16.99 -9.35
CA LEU A 298 21.60 -16.46 -9.55
C LEU A 298 22.58 -17.51 -8.98
N ASN A 299 23.26 -18.24 -9.87
CA ASN A 299 24.34 -19.17 -9.54
C ASN A 299 23.97 -20.30 -8.56
N GLY A 300 22.83 -20.97 -8.75
CA GLY A 300 22.45 -22.14 -7.95
C GLY A 300 22.19 -21.85 -6.48
N ARG A 301 22.07 -20.58 -6.09
CA ARG A 301 21.60 -20.15 -4.77
C ARG A 301 20.13 -19.79 -4.87
N ASN A 302 19.29 -20.54 -4.17
CA ASN A 302 17.88 -20.19 -4.01
C ASN A 302 17.82 -18.95 -3.12
N PHE A 303 17.43 -17.81 -3.68
CA PHE A 303 16.97 -16.69 -2.87
C PHE A 303 15.55 -17.02 -2.42
N THR A 304 15.34 -17.17 -1.10
CA THR A 304 14.00 -17.41 -0.54
C THR A 304 13.10 -16.23 -0.87
N GLN A 305 11.86 -16.58 -1.22
CA GLN A 305 10.92 -15.82 -2.03
C GLN A 305 10.22 -14.67 -1.28
N LEU A 306 9.82 -13.63 -2.01
CA LEU A 306 8.68 -12.75 -1.68
C LEU A 306 7.76 -12.77 -2.91
N THR A 307 6.74 -13.63 -2.92
CA THR A 307 5.83 -13.74 -4.08
C THR A 307 4.85 -12.57 -4.06
N VAL A 308 4.76 -11.86 -5.18
CA VAL A 308 3.72 -10.85 -5.43
C VAL A 308 2.74 -11.44 -6.44
N GLN A 309 1.46 -11.56 -6.07
CA GLN A 309 0.38 -11.82 -7.03
C GLN A 309 -0.27 -10.49 -7.41
N VAL A 310 -0.16 -10.12 -8.68
CA VAL A 310 -0.96 -9.08 -9.34
C VAL A 310 -1.66 -9.74 -10.51
N ALA A 311 -2.96 -9.50 -10.67
CA ALA A 311 -3.76 -10.07 -11.75
C ALA A 311 -3.13 -9.85 -13.14
N GLY A 312 -2.97 -10.93 -13.91
CA GLY A 312 -2.58 -10.88 -15.33
C GLY A 312 -1.40 -11.75 -15.74
N VAL A 313 -0.66 -12.37 -14.80
CA VAL A 313 0.36 -13.37 -15.13
C VAL A 313 -0.12 -14.74 -14.65
N ALA A 314 -0.50 -15.60 -15.60
CA ALA A 314 -0.84 -16.99 -15.30
C ALA A 314 0.39 -17.70 -14.73
N GLU A 315 0.22 -18.44 -13.63
CA GLU A 315 1.23 -19.40 -13.18
C GLU A 315 1.45 -20.45 -14.28
N SER A 316 2.71 -20.67 -14.67
CA SER A 316 3.05 -21.90 -15.39
C SER A 316 3.02 -23.06 -14.38
N PRO A 317 2.26 -24.14 -14.62
CA PRO A 317 2.26 -25.27 -13.71
C PRO A 317 3.59 -26.02 -13.86
N GLY A 318 4.43 -25.99 -12.83
CA GLY A 318 5.63 -26.82 -12.79
C GLY A 318 6.59 -26.45 -11.68
N ASN A 319 6.47 -27.11 -10.52
CA ASN A 319 7.39 -28.20 -10.14
C ASN A 319 6.99 -28.74 -8.75
N ALA A 320 5.86 -29.46 -8.68
CA ALA A 320 5.62 -30.38 -7.58
C ALA A 320 6.27 -31.72 -7.95
N ALA A 321 7.57 -31.84 -7.71
CA ALA A 321 8.29 -33.11 -7.73
C ALA A 321 9.11 -33.19 -6.44
N GLY A 322 8.72 -34.13 -5.57
CA GLY A 322 9.21 -34.23 -4.21
C GLY A 322 10.62 -34.80 -4.06
N SER A 323 11.05 -34.85 -2.80
CA SER A 323 11.98 -35.86 -2.31
C SER A 323 11.70 -36.08 -0.83
N HIS A 324 11.09 -37.23 -0.54
CA HIS A 324 11.29 -37.92 0.73
C HIS A 324 12.78 -38.21 0.91
N LEU A 325 13.34 -37.76 2.03
CA LEU A 325 14.10 -38.51 3.03
C LEU A 325 14.59 -37.53 4.11
#